data_AF-A0A1G0LJ34-F1
#
_entry.id   AF-A0A1G0LJ34-F1
#
_cell.length_a   1.000
_cell.length_b   1.000
_cell.length_c   1.000
_cell.angle_alpha   90.00
_cell.angle_beta   90.00
_cell.angle_gamma   90.00
#
_symmetry.space_group_name_H-M   'P 1'
#
loop_
_entity.id
_entity.type
_entity.pdbx_description
1 polymer ?
#
loop_
_entity_poly.entity_id
_entity_poly.type
_entity_poly.pdbx_seq_one_letter_code
_entity_poly.pdbx_strand_id
1 'polypeptide(L)'
;MVYVDRFGTLVTNIPGQRIDRRGTVRVGPHDLVVHLTFAEAGAGEPLALVGSAGMLEIAVRDGRADAVLGLSRGAKVTAAALPARKNER
;
A
#
# COMPACT_ATOMS: atom_id res chain seq x y z
N MET A 1 4.57 -10.23 1.62
CA MET A 1 3.67 -11.08 0.82
C MET A 1 2.41 -10.29 0.52
N VAL A 2 1.93 -10.39 -0.72
CA VAL A 2 0.73 -9.70 -1.21
C VAL A 2 -0.34 -10.74 -1.53
N TYR A 3 -1.58 -10.49 -1.11
CA TYR A 3 -2.78 -11.15 -1.65
C TYR A 3 -3.60 -10.15 -2.47
N VAL A 4 -4.38 -10.65 -3.44
CA VAL A 4 -5.28 -9.82 -4.26
C VAL A 4 -6.71 -10.08 -3.79
N ASP A 5 -7.43 -9.04 -3.41
CA ASP A 5 -8.84 -9.15 -3.03
C ASP A 5 -9.76 -9.24 -4.27
N ARG A 6 -11.08 -9.33 -4.06
CA ARG A 6 -12.05 -9.42 -5.16
C ARG A 6 -12.14 -8.15 -6.03
N PHE A 7 -11.66 -7.01 -5.53
CA PHE A 7 -11.66 -5.72 -6.22
C PHE A 7 -10.33 -5.45 -6.94
N GLY A 8 -9.35 -6.34 -6.83
CA GLY A 8 -8.02 -6.15 -7.41
C GLY A 8 -7.07 -5.34 -6.53
N THR A 9 -7.42 -5.09 -5.27
CA THR A 9 -6.53 -4.45 -4.29
C THR A 9 -5.42 -5.41 -3.89
N LEU A 10 -4.18 -4.92 -3.87
CA LEU A 10 -3.04 -5.67 -3.37
C LEU A 10 -2.90 -5.42 -1.86
N VAL A 11 -3.29 -6.40 -1.05
CA VAL A 11 -3.21 -6.29 0.40
C VAL A 11 -1.91 -6.93 0.88
N THR A 12 -1.12 -6.16 1.62
CA THR A 12 0.21 -6.56 2.07
C THR A 12 0.19 -7.09 3.50
N ASN A 13 1.27 -7.78 3.90
CA ASN A 13 1.52 -8.15 5.30
C ASN A 13 2.31 -7.07 6.08
N ILE A 14 2.33 -5.83 5.63
CA ILE A 14 3.05 -4.73 6.31
C ILE A 14 2.06 -3.96 7.21
N PRO A 15 2.28 -3.91 8.53
CA PRO A 15 1.42 -3.14 9.44
C PRO A 15 1.54 -1.64 9.16
N GLY A 16 0.39 -0.95 9.06
CA GLY A 16 0.32 0.48 8.77
C GLY A 16 1.01 1.36 9.83
N GLN A 17 1.16 0.88 11.06
CA GLN A 17 1.92 1.57 12.12
C GLN A 17 3.41 1.73 11.81
N ARG A 18 3.95 0.94 10.86
CA ARG A 18 5.35 1.03 10.41
C ARG A 18 5.53 1.92 9.19
N ILE A 19 4.43 2.41 8.61
CA ILE A 19 4.41 3.20 7.39
C ILE A 19 4.40 4.68 7.75
N ASP A 20 5.29 5.46 7.13
CA ASP A 20 5.13 6.90 7.12
C ASP A 20 3.94 7.28 6.25
N ARG A 21 2.89 7.86 6.85
CA ARG A 21 1.64 8.22 6.16
C ARG A 21 1.80 9.39 5.19
N ARG A 22 3.00 9.98 5.09
CA ARG A 22 3.38 10.97 4.07
C ARG A 22 4.56 10.50 3.22
N GLY A 23 4.94 9.23 3.34
CA GLY A 23 6.06 8.64 2.63
C GLY A 23 5.69 8.04 1.29
N THR A 24 6.66 7.33 0.72
CA THR A 24 6.52 6.56 -0.51
C THR A 24 6.79 5.09 -0.22
N VAL A 25 6.06 4.20 -0.88
CA VAL A 25 6.29 2.75 -0.84
C VAL A 25 6.61 2.25 -2.24
N ARG A 26 7.55 1.31 -2.32
CA ARG A 26 7.90 0.65 -3.57
C ARG A 26 7.18 -0.69 -3.67
N VAL A 27 6.46 -0.88 -4.76
CA VAL A 27 5.61 -2.05 -5.04
C VAL A 27 6.08 -2.64 -6.37
N GLY A 28 6.89 -3.70 -6.31
CA GLY A 28 7.57 -4.22 -7.50
C GLY A 28 8.41 -3.11 -8.17
N PRO A 29 8.15 -2.76 -9.45
CA PRO A 29 8.87 -1.69 -10.15
C PRO A 29 8.31 -0.28 -9.90
N HIS A 30 7.21 -0.13 -9.15
CA HIS A 30 6.45 1.12 -9.01
C HIS A 30 6.70 1.81 -7.67
N ASP A 31 6.80 3.13 -7.66
CA ASP A 31 6.86 3.95 -6.44
C ASP A 31 5.54 4.68 -6.26
N LEU A 32 4.88 4.48 -5.12
CA LEU A 32 3.55 4.99 -4.83
C LEU A 32 3.55 5.84 -3.57
N VAL A 33 2.84 6.97 -3.64
CA VAL A 33 2.63 7.85 -2.47
C VAL A 33 1.65 7.19 -1.51
N VAL A 34 1.92 7.32 -0.22
CA VAL A 34 1.00 6.91 0.83
C VAL A 34 -0.02 8.03 1.06
N HIS A 35 -1.28 7.69 0.86
CA HIS A 35 -2.42 8.56 1.09
C HIS A 35 -3.11 8.25 2.41
N LEU A 36 -3.74 9.27 3.00
CA LEU A 36 -4.54 9.09 4.21
C LEU A 36 -5.92 8.53 3.89
N THR A 37 -6.45 8.88 2.71
CA THR A 37 -7.76 8.44 2.27
C THR A 37 -7.75 8.10 0.79
N PHE A 38 -8.66 7.22 0.39
CA PHE A 38 -8.87 6.82 -1.00
C PHE A 38 -9.34 7.97 -1.92
N ALA A 39 -9.84 9.07 -1.35
CA ALA A 39 -10.31 10.23 -2.11
C ALA A 39 -9.19 11.20 -2.53
N GLU A 40 -7.97 11.01 -2.02
CA GLU A 40 -6.83 11.85 -2.38
C GLU A 40 -6.20 11.46 -3.73
N ALA A 41 -6.52 10.27 -4.25
CA ALA A 41 -6.07 9.80 -5.55
C ALA A 41 -7.07 10.18 -6.65
N GLY A 42 -6.55 10.60 -7.81
CA GLY A 42 -7.35 10.85 -9.01
C GLY A 42 -7.88 9.55 -9.63
N ALA A 43 -8.93 9.64 -10.46
CA ALA A 43 -9.49 8.46 -11.13
C ALA A 43 -8.43 7.74 -11.99
N GLY A 44 -8.32 6.42 -11.81
CA GLY A 44 -7.31 5.57 -12.45
C GLY A 44 -5.92 5.63 -11.81
N GLU A 45 -5.71 6.47 -10.80
CA GLU A 45 -4.41 6.62 -10.16
C GLU A 45 -4.15 5.49 -9.14
N PRO A 46 -2.98 4.82 -9.21
CA PRO A 46 -2.55 3.89 -8.18
C PRO A 46 -2.13 4.63 -6.90
N LEU A 47 -2.52 4.10 -5.76
CA LEU A 47 -2.21 4.66 -4.45
C LEU A 47 -1.85 3.58 -3.44
N ALA A 48 -1.06 3.97 -2.44
CA ALA A 48 -0.87 3.18 -1.23
C ALA A 48 -1.65 3.81 -0.07
N LEU A 49 -2.31 3.01 0.76
CA LEU A 49 -3.02 3.49 1.95
C LEU A 49 -3.03 2.44 3.05
N VAL A 50 -3.31 2.86 4.29
CA VAL A 50 -3.56 1.92 5.39
C VAL A 50 -5.05 1.63 5.45
N GLY A 51 -5.43 0.40 5.12
CA GLY A 51 -6.82 -0.05 5.13
C GLY A 51 -7.38 -0.23 6.54
N SER A 52 -8.66 -0.53 6.64
CA SER A 52 -9.39 -0.68 7.92
C SER A 52 -8.85 -1.82 8.80
N ALA A 53 -8.25 -2.85 8.19
CA ALA A 53 -7.58 -3.94 8.89
C ALA A 53 -6.20 -3.52 9.47
N GLY A 54 -5.78 -2.27 9.30
CA GLY A 54 -4.51 -1.76 9.81
C GLY A 54 -3.28 -2.18 9.00
N MET A 55 -3.48 -2.73 7.80
CA MET A 55 -2.42 -3.18 6.90
C MET A 55 -2.24 -2.20 5.75
N LEU A 56 -1.02 -2.14 5.20
CA LEU A 56 -0.77 -1.40 3.96
C LEU A 56 -1.45 -2.12 2.79
N GLU A 57 -2.21 -1.36 2.01
CA GLU A 57 -2.95 -1.79 0.83
C GLU A 57 -2.53 -0.93 -0.36
N ILE A 58 -2.46 -1.54 -1.54
CA ILE A 58 -2.25 -0.84 -2.80
C ILE A 58 -3.52 -0.98 -3.64
N ALA A 59 -4.10 0.16 -3.98
CA ALA A 59 -5.35 0.25 -4.71
C ALA A 59 -5.17 1.12 -5.96
N VAL A 60 -6.18 1.12 -6.82
CA VAL A 60 -6.32 2.10 -7.91
C VAL A 60 -7.69 2.71 -7.78
N ARG A 61 -7.78 4.05 -7.83
CA ARG A 61 -9.06 4.73 -7.81
C ARG A 61 -9.89 4.33 -9.03
N ASP A 62 -11.10 3.83 -8.80
CA ASP A 62 -12.02 3.39 -9.86
C ASP A 62 -11.42 2.33 -10.81
N GLY A 63 -10.53 1.48 -10.29
CA GLY A 63 -9.84 0.46 -11.07
C GLY A 63 -9.25 -0.68 -10.23
N ARG A 64 -8.55 -1.59 -10.92
CA ARG A 64 -7.94 -2.78 -10.33
C ARG A 64 -6.42 -2.62 -10.25
N ALA A 65 -5.85 -2.70 -9.06
CA ALA A 65 -4.40 -2.50 -8.88
C ALA A 65 -3.56 -3.65 -9.45
N ASP A 66 -4.03 -4.90 -9.34
CA ASP A 66 -3.38 -6.05 -9.97
C ASP A 66 -3.26 -5.90 -11.49
N ALA A 67 -4.31 -5.42 -12.14
CA ALA A 67 -4.32 -5.19 -13.59
C ALA A 67 -3.44 -4.00 -14.00
N VAL A 68 -3.57 -2.86 -13.31
CA VAL A 68 -2.84 -1.63 -13.67
C VAL A 68 -1.35 -1.73 -13.38
N LEU A 69 -0.98 -2.34 -12.26
CA LEU A 69 0.43 -2.49 -11.87
C LEU A 69 1.08 -3.73 -12.48
N GLY A 70 0.29 -4.66 -13.04
CA GLY A 70 0.77 -5.93 -13.57
C GLY A 70 1.35 -6.84 -12.48
N LEU A 71 0.81 -6.75 -11.26
CA LEU A 71 1.33 -7.43 -10.08
C LEU A 71 0.37 -8.51 -9.58
N SER A 72 0.94 -9.61 -9.10
CA SER A 72 0.19 -10.75 -8.59
C SER A 72 0.61 -11.10 -7.16
N ARG A 73 -0.02 -12.15 -6.61
CA ARG A 73 0.41 -12.77 -5.35
C ARG A 73 1.91 -13.00 -5.36
N GLY A 74 2.56 -12.66 -4.24
CA GLY A 74 4.02 -12.78 -4.08
C GLY A 74 4.82 -11.53 -4.48
N ALA A 75 4.19 -10.50 -5.05
CA ALA A 75 4.86 -9.22 -5.32
C ALA A 75 5.55 -8.67 -4.06
N LYS A 76 6.76 -8.13 -4.25
CA LYS A 76 7.55 -7.53 -3.17
C LYS A 76 7.09 -6.10 -2.94
N VAL A 77 6.87 -5.76 -1.68
CA VAL A 77 6.58 -4.40 -1.24
C VAL A 77 7.60 -3.99 -0.20
N THR A 78 8.17 -2.80 -0.37
CA THR A 78 9.12 -2.19 0.57
C THR A 78 8.68 -0.78 0.89
N ALA A 79 8.55 -0.48 2.17
CA ALA A 79 8.28 0.86 2.67
C ALA A 79 9.52 1.39 3.36
N ALA A 80 9.79 2.70 3.23
CA ALA A 80 10.66 3.38 4.18
C ALA A 80 9.98 3.28 5.56
N ALA A 81 10.53 2.46 6.45
CA ALA A 81 9.95 2.25 7.76
C ALA A 81 10.12 3.52 8.61
N LEU A 82 9.08 3.89 9.37
CA LEU A 82 9.28 4.80 10.49
C LEU A 82 10.27 4.15 11.48
N PRO A 83 11.20 4.93 12.09
CA PRO A 83 12.09 4.39 13.11
C PRO A 83 11.25 3.71 14.20
N ALA A 84 11.61 2.47 14.55
CA ALA A 84 10.92 1.73 15.59
C ALA A 84 10.91 2.57 16.87
N ARG A 85 9.72 2.82 17.45
CA ARG A 85 9.62 3.45 18.75
C ARG A 85 10.42 2.58 19.73
N LYS A 86 11.44 3.14 20.38
CA LYS A 86 12.10 2.49 21.51
C LYS A 86 11.03 2.28 22.58
N ASN A 87 10.73 1.04 22.93
CA ASN A 87 9.88 0.76 24.08
C ASN A 87 10.59 1.29 25.32
N GLU A 88 9.94 2.19 26.06
CA GLU A 88 10.28 2.44 27.46
C GLU A 88 9.84 1.23 28.30
N ARG A 89 10.64 0.98 29.34
CA ARG A 89 10.71 -0.25 30.14
C ARG A 89 9.44 -0.59 30.91
#